data_AF-A0A1F7MXH5-F1
#
_entry.id   AF-A0A1F7MXH5-F1
#
_cell.length_a   1.000
_cell.length_b   1.000
_cell.length_c   1.000
_cell.angle_alpha   90.00
_cell.angle_beta   90.00
_cell.angle_gamma   90.00
#
_symmetry.space_group_name_H-M   'P 1'
#
loop_
_entity.id
_entity.type
_entity.pdbx_description
1 polymer ?
#
loop_
_entity_poly.entity_id
_entity_poly.type
_entity_poly.pdbx_seq_one_letter_code
_entity_poly.pdbx_strand_id
1 'polypeptide(L)'
;MSSAWDVTHAVRPPRAVFVNFPLNHETGKPNDPALQRSILLDAFRAFETLWAPGQVLTLPYVWDPADRSWEDTDFGPGVELYGVGASMQQGFGERTLGRARGA
;
A
#
# COMPACT_ATOMS: atom_id res chain seq x y z
N MET A 1 -2.05 -4.88 6.31
CA MET A 1 -0.67 -4.88 5.80
C MET A 1 -0.47 -3.57 5.07
N SER A 2 0.72 -2.98 5.14
CA SER A 2 0.99 -1.65 4.59
C SER A 2 2.44 -1.54 4.11
N SER A 3 2.66 -0.70 3.10
CA SER A 3 3.98 -0.28 2.61
C SER A 3 4.29 1.20 2.92
N ALA A 4 3.37 1.94 3.56
CA ALA A 4 3.54 3.35 3.90
C ALA A 4 3.79 3.50 5.41
N TRP A 5 5.06 3.59 5.84
CA TRP A 5 5.43 3.58 7.26
C TRP A 5 4.87 4.76 8.04
N ASP A 6 5.07 5.96 7.51
CA ASP A 6 4.66 7.24 8.10
C ASP A 6 3.14 7.33 8.30
N VAL A 7 2.36 7.01 7.28
CA VAL A 7 0.89 6.99 7.33
C VAL A 7 0.40 5.93 8.31
N THR A 8 0.97 4.73 8.26
CA THR A 8 0.58 3.63 9.16
C THR A 8 0.86 4.00 10.61
N HIS A 9 2.01 4.62 10.88
CA HIS A 9 2.39 5.06 12.21
C HIS A 9 1.49 6.22 12.70
N ALA A 10 1.14 7.17 11.82
CA ALA A 10 0.26 8.30 12.15
C ALA A 10 -1.17 7.86 12.49
N VAL A 11 -1.72 6.89 11.76
CA VAL A 11 -3.08 6.37 11.97
C VAL A 11 -3.19 5.53 13.25
N ARG A 12 -2.07 4.94 13.72
CA ARG A 12 -2.00 4.08 14.92
C ARG A 12 -3.05 2.96 14.91
N PRO A 13 -3.10 2.13 13.86
CA PRO A 13 -4.06 1.03 13.79
C PRO A 13 -3.86 0.05 14.97
N PRO A 14 -4.91 -0.65 15.42
CA PRO A 14 -4.80 -1.58 16.54
C PRO A 14 -3.69 -2.63 16.36
N ARG A 15 -3.55 -3.17 15.15
CA ARG A 15 -2.45 -4.05 14.75
C ARG A 15 -2.11 -3.77 13.30
N ALA A 16 -0.83 -3.68 12.97
CA ALA A 16 -0.40 -3.57 11.59
C ALA A 16 0.84 -4.43 11.31
N VAL A 17 1.00 -4.75 10.03
CA VAL A 17 2.19 -5.39 9.48
C VAL A 17 2.71 -4.46 8.41
N PHE A 18 4.00 -4.16 8.47
CA PHE A 18 4.72 -3.33 7.52
C PHE A 18 5.69 -4.19 6.72
N VAL A 19 5.71 -3.97 5.41
CA VAL A 19 6.72 -4.51 4.50
C VAL A 19 7.31 -3.35 3.72
N ASN A 20 8.64 -3.26 3.64
CA ASN A 20 9.32 -2.13 2.99
C ASN A 20 9.46 -2.36 1.48
N PHE A 21 8.32 -2.44 0.79
CA PHE A 21 8.21 -2.62 -0.66
C PHE A 21 7.60 -1.36 -1.29
N PRO A 22 7.75 -1.13 -2.60
CA PRO A 22 7.03 -0.08 -3.30
C PRO A 22 5.53 -0.14 -3.02
N LEU A 23 4.86 1.02 -3.06
CA LEU A 23 3.41 1.08 -2.90
C LEU A 23 2.71 0.18 -3.92
N ASN A 24 1.60 -0.44 -3.52
CA ASN A 24 0.84 -1.46 -4.29
C ASN A 24 1.53 -2.82 -4.45
N HIS A 25 2.63 -3.07 -3.72
CA HIS A 25 3.35 -4.34 -3.70
C HIS A 25 3.42 -4.96 -2.30
N GLU A 26 2.50 -4.59 -1.40
CA GLU A 26 2.44 -5.03 0.00
C GLU A 26 2.40 -6.57 0.12
N THR A 27 1.85 -7.25 -0.88
CA THR A 27 1.69 -8.71 -0.91
C THR A 27 2.80 -9.44 -1.62
N GLY A 28 3.81 -8.77 -2.18
CA GLY A 28 4.95 -9.39 -2.85
C GLY A 28 5.19 -8.92 -4.29
N LYS A 29 6.20 -9.52 -4.94
CA LYS A 29 6.55 -9.23 -6.34
C LYS A 29 5.53 -9.81 -7.33
N PRO A 30 5.33 -9.17 -8.49
CA PRO A 30 4.57 -9.77 -9.57
C PRO A 30 5.15 -11.13 -9.97
N ASN A 31 4.27 -12.10 -10.25
CA ASN A 31 4.64 -13.45 -10.71
C ASN A 31 5.54 -14.27 -9.76
N ASP A 32 5.62 -13.89 -8.48
CA ASP A 32 6.33 -14.66 -7.45
C ASP A 32 5.37 -15.18 -6.36
N PRO A 33 4.58 -16.23 -6.66
CA PRO A 33 3.59 -16.75 -5.72
C PRO A 33 4.23 -17.33 -4.45
N ALA A 34 5.48 -17.77 -4.51
CA ALA A 34 6.20 -18.31 -3.36
C ALA A 34 6.55 -17.21 -2.35
N LEU A 35 7.06 -16.08 -2.83
CA LEU A 35 7.29 -14.89 -2.01
C LEU A 35 5.97 -14.35 -1.45
N GLN A 36 4.95 -14.21 -2.31
CA GLN A 36 3.64 -13.68 -1.89
C GLN A 36 3.03 -14.52 -0.77
N ARG A 37 3.12 -15.85 -0.90
CA ARG A 37 2.68 -16.78 0.13
C ARG A 37 3.44 -16.59 1.44
N SER A 38 4.77 -16.47 1.37
CA SER A 38 5.61 -16.29 2.57
C SER A 38 5.27 -14.99 3.30
N ILE A 39 5.14 -13.88 2.57
CA ILE A 39 4.73 -12.57 3.12
C ILE A 39 3.38 -12.68 3.84
N LEU A 40 2.38 -13.30 3.22
CA LEU A 40 1.05 -13.43 3.83
C LEU A 40 1.07 -14.29 5.09
N LEU A 41 1.83 -15.40 5.09
CA LEU A 41 1.95 -16.26 6.27
C LEU A 41 2.64 -15.53 7.43
N ASP A 42 3.72 -14.79 7.16
CA ASP A 42 4.41 -14.01 8.18
C ASP A 42 3.56 -12.83 8.66
N ALA A 43 2.78 -12.21 7.77
CA ALA A 43 1.81 -11.20 8.17
C ALA A 43 0.74 -11.76 9.12
N PHE A 44 0.29 -13.00 8.89
CA PHE A 44 -0.67 -13.66 9.79
C PHE A 44 -0.09 -13.98 11.17
N ARG A 45 1.25 -14.12 11.32
CA ARG A 45 1.87 -14.22 12.64
C ARG A 45 1.61 -13.00 13.52
N ALA A 46 1.27 -11.84 12.95
CA ALA A 46 0.87 -10.68 13.72
C ALA A 46 -0.39 -10.91 14.59
N PHE A 47 -1.28 -11.83 14.19
CA PHE A 47 -2.43 -12.20 15.02
C PHE A 47 -2.03 -12.92 16.30
N GLU A 48 -0.89 -13.62 16.28
CA GLU A 48 -0.37 -14.41 17.41
C GLU A 48 0.65 -13.63 18.25
N THR A 49 1.30 -12.61 17.67
CA THR A 49 2.47 -11.94 18.26
C THR A 49 2.22 -10.50 18.71
N LEU A 50 1.30 -9.78 18.07
CA LEU A 50 0.95 -8.41 18.44
C LEU A 50 -0.21 -8.41 19.44
N TRP A 51 0.09 -8.05 20.69
CA TRP A 51 -0.83 -8.16 21.83
C TRP A 51 -1.31 -6.81 22.38
N ALA A 52 -0.64 -5.71 22.03
CA ALA A 52 -1.02 -4.36 22.43
C ALA A 52 -1.45 -3.50 21.22
N PRO A 53 -2.46 -2.62 21.38
CA PRO A 53 -2.85 -1.68 20.34
C PRO A 53 -1.67 -0.80 19.87
N GLY A 54 -1.59 -0.54 18.56
CA GLY A 54 -0.58 0.34 17.98
C GLY A 54 0.76 -0.34 17.70
N GLN A 55 0.91 -1.63 17.99
CA GLN A 55 2.10 -2.38 17.57
C GLN A 55 2.09 -2.61 16.05
N VAL A 56 3.28 -2.49 15.46
CA VAL A 56 3.53 -2.75 14.03
C VAL A 56 4.63 -3.81 13.93
N LEU A 57 4.34 -4.90 13.23
CA LEU A 57 5.33 -5.93 12.90
C LEU A 57 5.99 -5.59 11.56
N THR A 58 7.30 -5.40 11.54
CA THR A 58 8.07 -5.21 10.30
C THR A 58 8.55 -6.55 9.77
N LEU A 59 8.24 -6.85 8.51
CA LEU A 59 8.69 -8.08 7.86
C LEU A 59 10.11 -7.92 7.28
N PRO A 60 10.92 -8.99 7.24
CA PRO A 60 12.33 -8.93 6.85
C PRO A 60 12.58 -9.01 5.33
N TYR A 61 11.55 -8.84 4.50
CA TYR A 61 11.67 -8.97 3.05
C TYR A 61 12.31 -7.73 2.43
N VAL A 62 13.15 -7.95 1.42
CA VAL A 62 13.82 -6.90 0.64
C VAL A 62 13.26 -6.89 -0.78
N TRP A 63 12.84 -5.72 -1.28
CA TRP A 63 12.34 -5.58 -2.65
C TRP A 63 13.44 -5.90 -3.66
N ASP A 64 14.50 -5.11 -3.70
CA ASP A 64 15.68 -5.38 -4.49
C ASP A 64 16.93 -5.08 -3.64
N PRO A 65 17.79 -6.07 -3.36
CA PRO A 65 18.99 -5.85 -2.57
C PRO A 65 20.04 -5.00 -3.30
N ALA A 66 19.96 -4.88 -4.63
CA ALA A 66 20.87 -4.09 -5.44
C ALA A 66 20.32 -2.70 -5.79
N ASP A 67 19.01 -2.49 -5.68
CA ASP A 67 18.35 -1.24 -6.09
C ASP A 67 17.32 -0.75 -5.06
N ARG A 68 17.59 0.44 -4.49
CA ARG A 68 16.69 1.16 -3.58
C ARG A 68 16.19 2.48 -4.16
N SER A 69 16.45 2.76 -5.44
CA SER A 69 16.06 4.03 -6.08
C SER A 69 14.56 4.31 -6.05
N TRP A 70 13.73 3.27 -5.91
CA TRP A 70 12.30 3.40 -5.73
C TRP A 70 11.90 4.15 -4.44
N GLU A 71 12.76 4.15 -3.41
CA GLU A 71 12.56 4.90 -2.16
C GLU A 71 12.85 6.40 -2.32
N ASP A 72 13.66 6.77 -3.32
CA ASP A 72 14.06 8.16 -3.56
C ASP A 72 12.93 8.99 -4.21
N THR A 73 11.91 8.32 -4.76
CA THR A 73 10.79 8.96 -5.43
C THR A 73 9.58 9.02 -4.51
N ASP A 74 9.35 10.18 -3.91
CA ASP A 74 8.08 10.49 -3.27
C ASP A 74 7.02 10.79 -4.34
N PHE A 75 5.95 9.99 -4.40
CA PHE A 75 4.81 10.22 -5.30
C PHE A 75 3.85 11.30 -4.78
N GLY A 76 4.40 12.29 -4.07
CA GLY A 76 3.71 13.41 -3.45
C GLY A 76 3.22 14.48 -4.45
N PRO A 77 2.79 15.65 -3.95
CA PRO A 77 2.21 16.71 -4.77
C PRO A 77 3.17 17.16 -5.88
N GLY A 78 2.74 17.09 -7.13
CA GLY A 78 3.54 17.45 -8.31
C GLY A 78 3.97 16.26 -9.18
N VAL A 79 3.74 15.03 -8.73
CA VAL A 79 3.90 13.82 -9.56
C VAL A 79 2.57 13.46 -10.23
N GLU A 80 2.53 13.48 -11.57
CA GLU A 80 1.38 12.97 -12.32
C GLU A 80 1.41 11.43 -12.29
N LEU A 81 0.60 10.85 -11.40
CA LEU A 81 0.47 9.40 -11.25
C LEU A 81 -0.11 8.77 -12.52
N TYR A 82 0.33 7.56 -12.85
CA TYR A 82 -0.27 6.77 -13.91
C TYR A 82 -1.78 6.56 -13.65
N GLY A 83 -2.63 7.10 -14.53
CA GLY A 83 -4.09 7.06 -14.39
C GLY A 83 -4.72 8.27 -13.68
N VAL A 84 -3.93 9.24 -13.23
CA VAL A 84 -4.41 10.55 -12.77
C VAL A 84 -4.13 11.55 -13.88
N GLY A 85 -5.18 12.03 -14.54
CA GLY A 85 -5.09 12.85 -15.74
C GLY A 85 -6.33 12.70 -16.63
N ALA A 86 -6.22 13.10 -17.90
CA ALA A 86 -7.30 12.88 -18.86
C ALA A 86 -7.57 11.37 -19.02
N SER A 87 -8.83 10.95 -18.90
CA SER A 87 -9.21 9.55 -19.03
C SER A 87 -8.81 9.00 -20.40
N MET A 88 -8.16 7.82 -20.40
CA MET A 88 -7.84 7.09 -21.65
C MET A 88 -9.07 6.44 -22.28
N GLN A 89 -10.21 6.39 -21.58
CA GLN A 89 -11.46 5.91 -22.15
C GLN A 89 -12.14 7.00 -22.97
N GLN A 90 -12.31 6.73 -24.27
CA GLN A 90 -13.06 7.61 -25.16
C GLN A 90 -14.48 7.82 -24.63
N GLY A 91 -14.86 9.09 -24.43
CA GLY A 91 -16.19 9.48 -23.96
C GLY A 91 -16.38 9.47 -22.43
N PHE A 92 -15.34 9.20 -21.65
CA PHE A 92 -15.39 9.35 -20.20
C PHE A 92 -15.14 10.81 -19.80
N GLY A 93 -16.20 11.48 -19.34
CA GLY A 93 -16.12 12.77 -18.66
C GLY A 93 -16.52 12.61 -17.20
N GLU A 94 -15.81 13.27 -16.29
CA GLU A 94 -16.16 13.30 -14.88
C GLU A 94 -17.60 13.85 -14.73
N ARG A 95 -18.50 13.02 -14.19
CA ARG A 95 -19.89 13.41 -13.96
C ARG A 95 -20.04 13.86 -12.52
N THR A 96 -20.32 15.14 -12.32
CA THR A 96 -20.80 15.63 -11.02
C THR A 96 -22.17 15.04 -10.75
N LEU A 97 -22.24 14.06 -9.84
CA LEU A 97 -23.52 13.50 -9.40
C LEU A 97 -24.27 14.57 -8.59
N GLY A 98 -25.38 15.06 -9.13
CA GLY A 98 -26.30 15.91 -8.37
C GLY A 98 -26.95 15.10 -7.26
N ARG A 99 -27.01 15.65 -6.03
CA ARG A 99 -27.82 15.04 -4.96
C ARG A 99 -29.27 14.96 -5.44
N ALA A 100 -29.90 13.81 -5.22
CA ALA A 100 -31.34 13.67 -5.44
C ALA A 100 -32.05 14.79 -4.67
N ARG A 101 -32.86 15.61 -5.36
CA ARG A 101 -33.72 16.58 -4.70
C ARG A 101 -34.69 15.79 -3.84
N GLY A 102 -34.66 16.04 -2.53
CA GLY A 102 -35.61 15.43 -1.60
C GLY A 102 -37.04 15.72 -2.02
N ALA A 103 -37.89 14.70 -1.92
CA ALA A 103 -39.34 14.83 -1.99
C ALA A 103 -39.90 15.28 -0.63
#